data_AF-A0AAJ2DZK5-F1
#
_entry.id   AF-A0AAJ2DZK5-F1
#
_cell.length_a   1.000
_cell.length_b   1.000
_cell.length_c   1.000
_cell.angle_alpha   90.00
_cell.angle_beta   90.00
_cell.angle_gamma   90.00
#
_symmetry.space_group_name_H-M   'P 1'
#
loop_
_entity.id
_entity.type
_entity.pdbx_description
1 polymer ?
#
loop_
_entity_poly.entity_id
_entity_poly.type
_entity_poly.pdbx_seq_one_letter_code
_entity_poly.pdbx_strand_id
1 'polypeptide(L)'
;METLAKNRTDLQKSTLAIVLAGGRGTRLGPLTDKRVKPAVHFGGKYRIIDFALSNCLNSGIRRIAVVTQYKAHSLLRHLQRGWGFLRGEFNEFIDIWPAQQRVDSSWYRGTADAVFQNLDIIRSIAPEFIVVLAGDHIYKMDYTRMVLDHVESGADCTVGCIEVPRMEAVAFGVMHVDEDRRVTAFLEKPADPPPMPGKSDIALASMGIYVFSSKYLFQLLEENIAASNTDHDFGKDIIPRVVTSGRAIAHPFGMSCVTSDSDPNAPAYWRDVGTVDAYWAANLDLASTIPELDLYDRKWPIWTNQEQLPPAKFVRDLNGQQGEITNLLVCGGCVISGSHVTKSVLSSAVRVHSFCHINEAVLLPQVTVGPNCRLTRVVIDRGCTVPEGLVIGEDAEDDARRFFRTENGITLVTQEALRRLDK
;
A
#
# COMPACT_ATOMS: atom_id res chain seq x y z
N MET A 1 -6.88 38.33 -17.34
CA MET A 1 -7.97 37.72 -16.57
C MET A 1 -8.70 36.74 -17.46
N GLU A 2 -8.15 35.53 -17.58
CA GLU A 2 -8.80 34.42 -18.29
C GLU A 2 -8.36 33.12 -17.58
N THR A 3 -8.58 33.07 -16.27
CA THR A 3 -8.33 31.87 -15.48
C THR A 3 -9.48 30.93 -15.76
N LEU A 4 -9.34 30.12 -16.81
CA LEU A 4 -10.21 28.99 -17.10
C LEU A 4 -10.35 28.17 -15.82
N ALA A 5 -11.54 28.14 -15.24
CA ALA A 5 -11.94 27.08 -14.34
C ALA A 5 -11.84 25.78 -15.16
N LYS A 6 -10.67 25.13 -15.12
CA LYS A 6 -10.47 23.85 -15.80
C LYS A 6 -11.50 22.91 -15.23
N ASN A 7 -12.40 22.45 -16.08
CA ASN A 7 -13.40 21.51 -15.64
C ASN A 7 -12.68 20.21 -15.23
N ARG A 8 -13.27 19.47 -14.31
CA ARG A 8 -12.70 18.25 -13.71
C ARG A 8 -12.07 17.31 -14.75
N THR A 9 -12.74 17.15 -15.89
CA THR A 9 -12.30 16.30 -17.01
C THR A 9 -10.97 16.73 -17.61
N ASP A 10 -10.69 18.03 -17.68
CA ASP A 10 -9.44 18.55 -18.25
C ASP A 10 -8.27 18.30 -17.31
N LEU A 11 -8.48 18.45 -15.99
CA LEU A 11 -7.49 18.10 -14.98
C LEU A 11 -7.15 16.61 -15.04
N GLN A 12 -8.16 15.75 -15.16
CA GLN A 12 -7.98 14.30 -15.29
C GLN A 12 -7.13 13.93 -16.52
N LYS A 13 -7.46 14.50 -17.69
CA LYS A 13 -6.74 14.24 -18.95
C LYS A 13 -5.34 14.85 -19.01
N SER A 14 -5.10 15.95 -18.30
CA SER A 14 -3.81 16.64 -18.26
C SER A 14 -2.87 16.14 -17.17
N THR A 15 -3.33 15.23 -16.31
CA THR A 15 -2.53 14.63 -15.23
C THR A 15 -1.87 13.30 -15.64
N LEU A 16 -0.63 13.06 -15.19
CA LEU A 16 0.06 11.77 -15.22
C LEU A 16 0.27 11.29 -13.77
N ALA A 17 -0.13 10.07 -13.45
CA ALA A 17 0.21 9.44 -12.17
C ALA A 17 1.50 8.63 -12.30
N ILE A 18 2.43 8.81 -11.36
CA ILE A 18 3.66 8.04 -11.24
C ILE A 18 3.63 7.30 -9.91
N VAL A 19 3.39 5.99 -9.95
CA VAL A 19 3.34 5.11 -8.78
C VAL A 19 4.73 4.53 -8.53
N LEU A 20 5.35 4.95 -7.44
CA LEU A 20 6.64 4.45 -6.96
C LEU A 20 6.42 3.11 -6.26
N ALA A 21 6.71 2.01 -6.97
CA ALA A 21 6.49 0.64 -6.51
C ALA A 21 7.82 -0.12 -6.23
N GLY A 22 8.89 0.62 -5.92
CA GLY A 22 10.22 0.07 -5.60
C GLY A 22 10.43 -0.33 -4.13
N GLY A 23 9.45 -0.09 -3.25
CA GLY A 23 9.57 -0.29 -1.80
C GLY A 23 9.97 -1.71 -1.41
N ARG A 24 11.14 -1.85 -0.75
CA ARG A 24 11.63 -3.15 -0.26
C ARG A 24 10.82 -3.69 0.92
N GLY A 25 10.27 -2.81 1.77
CA GLY A 25 9.47 -3.21 2.93
C GLY A 25 10.24 -4.05 3.96
N THR A 26 11.50 -3.70 4.26
CA THR A 26 12.39 -4.49 5.14
C THR A 26 11.81 -4.80 6.52
N ARG A 27 10.98 -3.90 7.06
CA ARG A 27 10.27 -4.08 8.35
C ARG A 27 9.15 -5.14 8.31
N LEU A 28 8.75 -5.61 7.13
CA LEU A 28 7.84 -6.77 6.98
C LEU A 28 8.59 -8.11 7.11
N GLY A 29 9.90 -8.08 7.35
CA GLY A 29 10.73 -9.26 7.53
C GLY A 29 10.58 -10.24 6.36
N PRO A 30 10.49 -11.55 6.64
CA PRO A 30 10.42 -12.61 5.62
C PRO A 30 9.30 -12.46 4.58
N LEU A 31 8.25 -11.67 4.84
CA LEU A 31 7.13 -11.49 3.92
C LEU A 31 7.54 -10.79 2.61
N THR A 32 8.67 -10.08 2.59
CA THR A 32 9.22 -9.37 1.43
C THR A 32 10.52 -9.99 0.89
N ASP A 33 10.90 -11.18 1.38
CA ASP A 33 12.10 -11.88 0.94
C ASP A 33 12.05 -12.33 -0.52
N LYS A 34 10.86 -12.45 -1.12
CA LYS A 34 10.66 -12.91 -2.50
C LYS A 34 9.78 -11.98 -3.34
N ARG A 35 9.33 -10.86 -2.78
CA ARG A 35 8.42 -9.90 -3.42
C ARG A 35 8.61 -8.51 -2.85
N VAL A 36 8.29 -7.47 -3.62
CA VAL A 36 8.24 -6.09 -3.13
C VAL A 36 7.01 -5.83 -2.28
N LYS A 37 7.06 -4.82 -1.40
CA LYS A 37 5.94 -4.45 -0.53
C LYS A 37 4.63 -4.19 -1.32
N PRO A 38 4.62 -3.42 -2.42
CA PRO A 38 3.41 -3.26 -3.26
C PRO A 38 2.77 -4.57 -3.75
N ALA A 39 3.55 -5.66 -3.84
CA ALA A 39 3.10 -6.96 -4.30
C ALA A 39 2.61 -7.89 -3.16
N VAL A 40 2.68 -7.45 -1.91
CA VAL A 40 2.15 -8.19 -0.76
C VAL A 40 0.63 -8.27 -0.87
N HIS A 41 0.08 -9.45 -0.56
CA HIS A 41 -1.36 -9.71 -0.58
C HIS A 41 -2.06 -8.96 0.56
N PHE A 42 -3.29 -8.49 0.36
CA PHE A 42 -4.05 -7.80 1.40
C PHE A 42 -5.56 -8.05 1.21
N GLY A 43 -6.32 -8.09 2.30
CA GLY A 43 -7.78 -8.19 2.26
C GLY A 43 -8.30 -9.41 1.51
N GLY A 44 -7.60 -10.54 1.65
CA GLY A 44 -7.95 -11.81 1.03
C GLY A 44 -7.54 -11.94 -0.44
N LYS A 45 -7.98 -11.01 -1.31
CA LYS A 45 -7.79 -11.12 -2.78
C LYS A 45 -6.91 -10.03 -3.42
N TYR A 46 -6.72 -8.90 -2.74
CA TYR A 46 -6.01 -7.74 -3.29
C TYR A 46 -4.50 -7.83 -3.10
N ARG A 47 -3.79 -6.90 -3.73
CA ARG A 47 -2.42 -6.51 -3.36
C ARG A 47 -2.40 -5.04 -2.97
N ILE A 48 -1.38 -4.64 -2.20
CA ILE A 48 -1.28 -3.25 -1.73
C ILE A 48 -1.32 -2.24 -2.88
N ILE A 49 -0.62 -2.51 -3.99
CA ILE A 49 -0.59 -1.59 -5.15
C ILE A 49 -1.98 -1.32 -5.76
N ASP A 50 -2.92 -2.25 -5.59
CA ASP A 50 -4.24 -2.15 -6.20
C ASP A 50 -5.02 -0.94 -5.68
N PHE A 51 -4.75 -0.50 -4.44
CA PHE A 51 -5.38 0.69 -3.85
C PHE A 51 -4.95 1.97 -4.58
N ALA A 52 -3.64 2.19 -4.74
CA ALA A 52 -3.12 3.36 -5.44
C ALA A 52 -3.61 3.41 -6.90
N LEU A 53 -3.58 2.27 -7.60
CA LEU A 53 -4.03 2.17 -9.01
C LEU A 53 -5.55 2.36 -9.15
N SER A 54 -6.35 1.80 -8.24
CA SER A 54 -7.80 2.00 -8.24
C SER A 54 -8.14 3.45 -7.94
N ASN A 55 -7.43 4.10 -7.02
CA ASN A 55 -7.60 5.53 -6.76
C ASN A 55 -7.30 6.36 -8.02
N CYS A 56 -6.25 6.04 -8.79
CA CYS A 56 -5.99 6.72 -10.07
C CYS A 56 -7.17 6.58 -11.03
N LEU A 57 -7.62 5.33 -11.24
CA LEU A 57 -8.68 5.02 -12.20
C LEU A 57 -10.01 5.66 -11.80
N ASN A 58 -10.40 5.55 -10.53
CA ASN A 58 -11.63 6.11 -9.98
C ASN A 58 -11.59 7.65 -9.95
N SER A 59 -10.40 8.24 -9.81
CA SER A 59 -10.18 9.68 -9.98
C SER A 59 -10.25 10.12 -11.45
N GLY A 60 -10.31 9.19 -12.41
CA GLY A 60 -10.28 9.48 -13.85
C GLY A 60 -8.88 9.73 -14.42
N ILE A 61 -7.83 9.52 -13.64
CA ILE A 61 -6.43 9.64 -14.09
C ILE A 61 -6.02 8.31 -14.73
N ARG A 62 -5.99 8.29 -16.06
CA ARG A 62 -5.83 7.07 -16.87
C ARG A 62 -4.48 6.94 -17.57
N ARG A 63 -3.59 7.91 -17.35
CA ARG A 63 -2.17 7.85 -17.74
C ARG A 63 -1.39 7.55 -16.47
N ILE A 64 -0.96 6.30 -16.32
CA ILE A 64 -0.34 5.82 -15.10
C ILE A 64 0.98 5.15 -15.46
N ALA A 65 2.05 5.54 -14.78
CA ALA A 65 3.35 4.90 -14.84
C ALA A 65 3.63 4.20 -13.51
N VAL A 66 3.98 2.91 -13.55
CA VAL A 66 4.38 2.13 -12.37
C VAL A 66 5.87 1.90 -12.41
N VAL A 67 6.59 2.59 -11.53
CA VAL A 67 8.04 2.55 -11.45
C VAL A 67 8.45 1.39 -10.54
N THR A 68 9.14 0.40 -11.11
CA THR A 68 9.55 -0.82 -10.38
C THR A 68 11.07 -0.94 -10.35
N GLN A 69 11.60 -1.58 -9.31
CA GLN A 69 13.03 -1.77 -9.14
C GLN A 69 13.33 -3.25 -8.80
N TYR A 70 13.61 -3.53 -7.54
CA TYR A 70 14.00 -4.84 -7.04
C TYR A 70 12.83 -5.85 -7.01
N LYS A 71 13.10 -7.18 -7.08
CA LYS A 71 12.12 -8.27 -6.87
C LYS A 71 10.74 -8.10 -7.55
N ALA A 72 10.69 -7.42 -8.69
CA ALA A 72 9.43 -6.97 -9.27
C ALA A 72 8.65 -8.07 -10.01
N HIS A 73 9.22 -9.25 -10.26
CA HIS A 73 8.59 -10.29 -11.12
C HIS A 73 7.14 -10.61 -10.76
N SER A 74 6.85 -10.82 -9.47
CA SER A 74 5.50 -11.13 -9.01
C SER A 74 4.55 -9.93 -9.16
N LEU A 75 5.06 -8.71 -9.05
CA LEU A 75 4.34 -7.46 -9.29
C LEU A 75 4.04 -7.27 -10.79
N LEU A 76 5.05 -7.41 -11.64
CA LEU A 76 4.92 -7.31 -13.10
C LEU A 76 3.85 -8.27 -13.62
N ARG A 77 3.90 -9.54 -13.19
CA ARG A 77 2.89 -10.54 -13.57
C ARG A 77 1.47 -10.15 -13.09
N HIS A 78 1.36 -9.52 -11.93
CA HIS A 78 0.07 -9.05 -11.40
C HIS A 78 -0.48 -7.90 -12.23
N LEU A 79 0.36 -6.90 -12.53
CA LEU A 79 0.00 -5.75 -13.38
C LEU A 79 -0.40 -6.20 -14.78
N GLN A 80 0.36 -7.08 -15.41
CA GLN A 80 0.06 -7.61 -16.75
C GLN A 80 -1.32 -8.30 -16.81
N ARG A 81 -1.68 -9.07 -15.77
CA ARG A 81 -2.93 -9.86 -15.77
C ARG A 81 -4.14 -9.05 -15.30
N GLY A 82 -3.96 -8.20 -14.29
CA GLY A 82 -5.05 -7.45 -13.66
C GLY A 82 -5.29 -6.07 -14.28
N TRP A 83 -4.25 -5.43 -14.81
CA TRP A 83 -4.26 -4.00 -15.14
C TRP A 83 -4.01 -3.70 -16.64
N GLY A 84 -4.02 -4.72 -17.50
CA GLY A 84 -3.80 -4.60 -18.96
C GLY A 84 -5.04 -4.25 -19.80
N PHE A 85 -6.08 -3.66 -19.21
CA PHE A 85 -7.35 -3.40 -19.90
C PHE A 85 -7.46 -2.00 -20.51
N LEU A 86 -6.56 -1.07 -20.16
CA LEU A 86 -6.50 0.26 -20.80
C LEU A 86 -5.99 0.16 -22.26
N ARG A 87 -6.31 1.18 -23.06
CA ARG A 87 -6.07 1.20 -24.51
C ARG A 87 -5.36 2.49 -24.90
N GLY A 88 -4.15 2.34 -25.44
CA GLY A 88 -3.26 3.47 -25.79
C GLY A 88 -3.84 4.35 -26.89
N GLU A 89 -4.72 3.83 -27.74
CA GLU A 89 -5.43 4.59 -28.78
C GLU A 89 -6.29 5.71 -28.21
N PHE A 90 -6.73 5.58 -26.95
CA PHE A 90 -7.47 6.61 -26.22
C PHE A 90 -6.56 7.45 -25.31
N ASN A 91 -5.24 7.32 -25.45
CA ASN A 91 -4.24 7.91 -24.55
C ASN A 91 -4.42 7.45 -23.09
N GLU A 92 -4.84 6.19 -22.89
CA GLU A 92 -5.01 5.55 -21.60
C GLU A 92 -4.04 4.37 -21.48
N PHE A 93 -3.25 4.33 -20.41
CA PHE A 93 -2.25 3.30 -20.22
C PHE A 93 -1.85 3.13 -18.76
N ILE A 94 -1.40 1.91 -18.45
CA ILE A 94 -0.65 1.58 -17.24
C ILE A 94 0.70 1.04 -17.70
N ASP A 95 1.65 1.94 -17.82
CA ASP A 95 2.99 1.61 -18.29
C ASP A 95 3.85 1.18 -17.12
N ILE A 96 4.61 0.11 -17.32
CA ILE A 96 5.54 -0.37 -16.32
C ILE A 96 6.93 0.12 -16.69
N TRP A 97 7.54 0.91 -15.81
CA TRP A 97 8.89 1.44 -15.96
C TRP A 97 9.83 0.69 -15.01
N PRO A 98 10.38 -0.47 -15.41
CA PRO A 98 11.40 -1.15 -14.64
C PRO A 98 12.66 -0.29 -14.57
N ALA A 99 13.50 -0.51 -13.57
CA ALA A 99 14.85 0.05 -13.54
C ALA A 99 15.58 -0.33 -14.84
N GLN A 100 15.91 0.68 -15.64
CA GLN A 100 16.63 0.54 -16.90
C GLN A 100 17.92 1.34 -16.80
N GLN A 101 19.01 0.77 -17.30
CA GLN A 101 20.31 1.45 -17.41
C GLN A 101 20.30 2.44 -18.60
N ARG A 102 19.41 3.45 -18.58
CA ARG A 102 19.24 4.39 -19.70
C ARG A 102 20.22 5.56 -19.66
N VAL A 103 20.48 6.08 -18.46
CA VAL A 103 21.34 7.26 -18.24
C VAL A 103 22.74 6.83 -17.81
N ASP A 104 22.84 5.78 -16.99
CA ASP A 104 24.09 5.14 -16.56
C ASP A 104 23.89 3.62 -16.39
N SER A 105 24.98 2.89 -16.11
CA SER A 105 24.92 1.46 -15.80
C SER A 105 24.38 1.14 -14.40
N SER A 106 23.76 2.12 -13.71
CA SER A 106 23.28 1.95 -12.34
C SER A 106 21.78 1.64 -12.29
N TRP A 107 21.35 1.00 -11.21
CA TRP A 107 19.94 0.91 -10.86
C TRP A 107 19.46 2.27 -10.37
N TYR A 108 18.14 2.51 -10.28
CA TYR A 108 17.61 3.73 -9.65
C TYR A 108 18.28 3.97 -8.29
N ARG A 109 18.97 5.09 -8.15
CA ARG A 109 19.72 5.48 -6.95
C ARG A 109 18.80 5.90 -5.81
N GLY A 110 17.63 6.43 -6.15
CA GLY A 110 16.57 6.81 -5.22
C GLY A 110 15.26 7.05 -5.95
N THR A 111 14.23 7.49 -5.20
CA THR A 111 12.88 7.69 -5.76
C THR A 111 12.82 8.83 -6.78
N ALA A 112 13.59 9.90 -6.59
CA ALA A 112 13.68 11.01 -7.54
C ALA A 112 14.48 10.63 -8.80
N ASP A 113 15.59 9.88 -8.64
CA ASP A 113 16.37 9.35 -9.78
C ASP A 113 15.50 8.44 -10.66
N ALA A 114 14.59 7.67 -10.06
CA ALA A 114 13.68 6.80 -10.81
C ALA A 114 12.73 7.57 -11.74
N VAL A 115 12.31 8.78 -11.35
CA VAL A 115 11.51 9.68 -12.20
C VAL A 115 12.41 10.38 -13.22
N PHE A 116 13.59 10.84 -12.80
CA PHE A 116 14.56 11.52 -13.67
C PHE A 116 15.02 10.64 -14.85
N GLN A 117 15.35 9.37 -14.62
CA GLN A 117 15.76 8.45 -15.69
C GLN A 117 14.68 8.20 -16.74
N ASN A 118 13.41 8.49 -16.43
CA ASN A 118 12.26 8.37 -17.33
C ASN A 118 11.76 9.73 -17.85
N LEU A 119 12.52 10.82 -17.63
CA LEU A 119 12.11 12.19 -17.96
C LEU A 119 11.77 12.36 -19.44
N ASP A 120 12.49 11.68 -20.35
CA ASP A 120 12.21 11.72 -21.79
C ASP A 120 10.84 11.13 -22.15
N ILE A 121 10.43 10.05 -21.46
CA ILE A 121 9.08 9.47 -21.62
C ILE A 121 8.04 10.45 -21.07
N ILE A 122 8.29 11.03 -19.90
CA ILE A 122 7.34 11.98 -19.29
C ILE A 122 7.16 13.21 -20.20
N ARG A 123 8.24 13.71 -20.80
CA ARG A 123 8.21 14.82 -21.76
C ARG A 123 7.41 14.50 -23.02
N SER A 124 7.48 13.27 -23.53
CA SER A 124 6.71 12.86 -24.71
C SER A 124 5.20 12.72 -24.42
N ILE A 125 4.84 12.32 -23.20
CA ILE A 125 3.44 12.30 -22.72
C ILE A 125 2.87 13.72 -22.56
N ALA A 126 3.75 14.70 -22.30
CA ALA A 126 3.43 16.11 -22.09
C ALA A 126 2.29 16.36 -21.08
N PRO A 127 2.34 15.81 -19.85
CA PRO A 127 1.36 16.13 -18.83
C PRO A 127 1.55 17.55 -18.32
N GLU A 128 0.48 18.18 -17.87
CA GLU A 128 0.56 19.47 -17.19
C GLU A 128 0.82 19.30 -15.69
N PHE A 129 0.22 18.27 -15.09
CA PHE A 129 0.37 17.92 -13.69
C PHE A 129 0.90 16.49 -13.54
N ILE A 130 1.75 16.28 -12.55
CA ILE A 130 2.28 14.96 -12.20
C ILE A 130 1.90 14.65 -10.76
N VAL A 131 1.21 13.53 -10.56
CA VAL A 131 0.87 12.99 -9.24
C VAL A 131 1.84 11.86 -8.93
N VAL A 132 2.76 12.08 -7.99
CA VAL A 132 3.68 11.06 -7.50
C VAL A 132 3.03 10.35 -6.31
N LEU A 133 2.97 9.02 -6.37
CA LEU A 133 2.28 8.17 -5.40
C LEU A 133 3.21 7.12 -4.82
N ALA A 134 3.20 6.95 -3.51
CA ALA A 134 3.70 5.74 -2.86
C ALA A 134 2.76 4.55 -3.17
N GLY A 135 3.29 3.49 -3.79
CA GLY A 135 2.52 2.30 -4.21
C GLY A 135 2.33 1.25 -3.10
N ASP A 136 2.67 1.57 -1.86
CA ASP A 136 2.79 0.64 -0.74
C ASP A 136 1.97 1.03 0.51
N HIS A 137 1.00 1.94 0.37
CA HIS A 137 0.03 2.30 1.40
C HIS A 137 -1.39 1.84 1.02
N ILE A 138 -2.26 1.69 2.01
CA ILE A 138 -3.66 1.27 1.84
C ILE A 138 -4.58 2.42 2.22
N TYR A 139 -5.33 2.94 1.25
CA TYR A 139 -6.25 4.08 1.42
C TYR A 139 -7.19 4.24 0.21
N LYS A 140 -8.27 5.00 0.38
CA LYS A 140 -9.14 5.46 -0.72
C LYS A 140 -9.10 7.00 -0.81
N MET A 141 -8.75 7.54 -1.98
CA MET A 141 -8.57 8.99 -2.20
C MET A 141 -8.94 9.41 -3.62
N ASP A 142 -9.69 10.49 -3.75
CA ASP A 142 -9.95 11.17 -5.04
C ASP A 142 -8.86 12.20 -5.32
N TYR A 143 -7.86 11.80 -6.12
CA TYR A 143 -6.73 12.67 -6.48
C TYR A 143 -7.16 13.90 -7.28
N THR A 144 -8.33 13.87 -7.94
CA THR A 144 -8.83 15.04 -8.67
C THR A 144 -9.03 16.23 -7.75
N ARG A 145 -9.44 15.98 -6.50
CA ARG A 145 -9.62 17.03 -5.48
C ARG A 145 -8.29 17.63 -5.07
N MET A 146 -7.24 16.82 -4.94
CA MET A 146 -5.89 17.30 -4.64
C MET A 146 -5.27 18.07 -5.81
N VAL A 147 -5.49 17.62 -7.05
CA VAL A 147 -5.04 18.36 -8.25
C VAL A 147 -5.81 19.68 -8.39
N LEU A 148 -7.10 19.72 -8.06
CA LEU A 148 -7.86 20.96 -8.05
C LEU A 148 -7.31 21.94 -7.00
N ASP A 149 -7.08 21.48 -5.77
CA ASP A 149 -6.48 22.27 -4.69
C ASP A 149 -5.08 22.81 -5.07
N HIS A 150 -4.29 21.99 -5.77
CA HIS A 150 -3.01 22.41 -6.34
C HIS A 150 -3.17 23.58 -7.32
N VAL A 151 -4.10 23.46 -8.28
CA VAL A 151 -4.34 24.51 -9.28
C VAL A 151 -4.91 25.79 -8.67
N GLU A 152 -5.88 25.67 -7.76
CA GLU A 152 -6.52 26.80 -7.10
C GLU A 152 -5.55 27.56 -6.18
N SER A 153 -4.63 26.85 -5.52
CA SER A 153 -3.60 27.48 -4.68
C SER A 153 -2.52 28.22 -5.47
N GLY A 154 -2.32 27.87 -6.74
CA GLY A 154 -1.19 28.34 -7.56
C GLY A 154 0.18 27.88 -7.04
N ALA A 155 0.23 26.88 -6.16
CA ALA A 155 1.48 26.32 -5.66
C ALA A 155 2.19 25.48 -6.74
N ASP A 156 3.52 25.43 -6.70
CA ASP A 156 4.27 24.58 -7.61
C ASP A 156 4.34 23.11 -7.13
N CYS A 157 4.07 22.88 -5.85
CA CYS A 157 3.96 21.54 -5.24
C CYS A 157 2.86 21.50 -4.16
N THR A 158 2.11 20.40 -4.13
CA THR A 158 1.13 20.11 -3.09
C THR A 158 1.43 18.75 -2.48
N VAL A 159 1.50 18.66 -1.15
CA VAL A 159 1.82 17.44 -0.40
C VAL A 159 0.58 16.90 0.30
N GLY A 160 0.26 15.62 0.12
CA GLY A 160 -0.85 14.96 0.81
C GLY A 160 -0.46 14.67 2.25
N CYS A 161 -1.27 15.14 3.20
CA CYS A 161 -0.94 15.14 4.62
C CYS A 161 -2.04 14.49 5.46
N ILE A 162 -1.67 13.74 6.49
CA ILE A 162 -2.60 13.13 7.44
C ILE A 162 -2.18 13.45 8.88
N GLU A 163 -3.17 13.67 9.74
CA GLU A 163 -2.95 13.80 11.18
C GLU A 163 -2.75 12.41 11.79
N VAL A 164 -1.64 12.22 12.52
CA VAL A 164 -1.34 10.96 13.21
C VAL A 164 -0.81 11.24 14.62
N PRO A 165 -0.94 10.29 15.57
CA PRO A 165 -0.28 10.38 16.85
C PRO A 165 1.23 10.61 16.67
N ARG A 166 1.83 11.49 17.49
CA ARG A 166 3.27 11.83 17.38
C ARG A 166 4.18 10.61 17.42
N MET A 167 3.85 9.60 18.22
CA MET A 167 4.65 8.38 18.31
C MET A 167 4.62 7.54 17.02
N GLU A 168 3.58 7.67 16.20
CA GLU A 168 3.50 7.03 14.88
C GLU A 168 4.22 7.86 13.81
N ALA A 169 4.26 9.18 13.98
CA ALA A 169 4.88 10.13 13.05
C ALA A 169 6.39 9.94 12.85
N VAL A 170 7.08 9.24 13.76
CA VAL A 170 8.53 8.95 13.67
C VAL A 170 8.92 8.19 12.40
N ALA A 171 7.97 7.47 11.79
CA ALA A 171 8.20 6.69 10.58
C ALA A 171 8.03 7.50 9.28
N PHE A 172 7.58 8.76 9.36
CA PHE A 172 7.15 9.57 8.23
C PHE A 172 7.88 10.92 8.15
N GLY A 173 7.74 11.59 7.00
CA GLY A 173 8.11 13.01 6.88
C GLY A 173 7.08 13.87 7.60
N VAL A 174 7.50 14.69 8.55
CA VAL A 174 6.62 15.55 9.36
C VAL A 174 6.70 16.99 8.86
N MET A 175 5.53 17.60 8.66
CA MET A 175 5.41 18.95 8.15
C MET A 175 4.94 19.93 9.21
N HIS A 176 5.41 21.16 9.09
CA HIS A 176 4.80 22.31 9.74
C HIS A 176 4.15 23.20 8.70
N VAL A 177 2.98 23.74 9.03
CA VAL A 177 2.18 24.57 8.11
C VAL A 177 1.78 25.87 8.78
N ASP A 178 1.61 26.92 7.99
CA ASP A 178 0.98 28.17 8.43
C ASP A 178 -0.57 28.11 8.30
N GLU A 179 -1.23 29.24 8.60
CA GLU A 179 -2.70 29.37 8.53
C GLU A 179 -3.27 29.17 7.11
N ASP A 180 -2.45 29.43 6.07
CA ASP A 180 -2.81 29.26 4.66
C ASP A 180 -2.46 27.85 4.12
N ARG A 181 -2.06 26.92 5.01
CA ARG A 181 -1.56 25.57 4.68
C ARG A 181 -0.24 25.58 3.90
N ARG A 182 0.51 26.69 3.83
CA ARG A 182 1.85 26.65 3.24
C ARG A 182 2.78 25.86 4.15
N VAL A 183 3.59 25.00 3.56
CA VAL A 183 4.55 24.20 4.32
C VAL A 183 5.74 25.08 4.67
N THR A 184 5.96 25.32 5.96
CA THR A 184 7.02 26.19 6.48
C THR A 184 8.26 25.41 6.91
N ALA A 185 8.09 24.12 7.26
CA ALA A 185 9.18 23.22 7.59
C ALA A 185 8.82 21.77 7.23
N PHE A 186 9.83 20.98 6.92
CA PHE A 186 9.72 19.54 6.67
C PHE A 186 10.89 18.80 7.32
N LEU A 187 10.59 17.76 8.08
CA LEU A 187 11.56 16.91 8.76
C LEU A 187 11.32 15.45 8.36
N GLU A 188 12.27 14.83 7.67
CA GLU A 188 12.17 13.40 7.31
C GLU A 188 12.47 12.53 8.54
N LYS A 189 11.49 11.73 8.98
CA LYS A 189 11.62 10.73 10.05
C LYS A 189 12.30 11.26 11.32
N PRO A 190 11.77 12.33 11.93
CA PRO A 190 12.33 12.88 13.15
C PRO A 190 12.14 11.91 14.31
N ALA A 191 13.17 11.75 15.15
CA ALA A 191 13.10 10.95 16.37
C ALA A 191 12.07 11.51 17.37
N ASP A 192 11.90 12.83 17.40
CA ASP A 192 10.86 13.54 18.14
C ASP A 192 10.03 14.41 17.18
N PRO A 193 8.89 13.90 16.66
CA PRO A 193 8.04 14.63 15.73
C PRO A 193 7.47 15.91 16.36
N PRO A 194 7.60 17.08 15.71
CA PRO A 194 7.01 18.30 16.23
C PRO A 194 5.47 18.19 16.26
N PRO A 195 4.82 18.71 17.32
CA PRO A 195 3.36 18.74 17.39
C PRO A 195 2.78 19.72 16.38
N MET A 196 1.54 19.49 15.99
CA MET A 196 0.75 20.49 15.27
C MET A 196 0.39 21.67 16.19
N PRO A 197 0.29 22.89 15.65
CA PRO A 197 -0.27 24.02 16.39
C PRO A 197 -1.65 23.68 16.96
N GLY A 198 -1.81 23.80 18.28
CA GLY A 198 -3.06 23.51 18.99
C GLY A 198 -3.33 22.02 19.29
N LYS A 199 -2.47 21.08 18.88
CA LYS A 199 -2.60 19.64 19.16
C LYS A 199 -1.25 19.04 19.58
N SER A 200 -0.98 18.96 20.88
CA SER A 200 0.33 18.58 21.43
C SER A 200 0.75 17.13 21.23
N ASP A 201 -0.21 16.25 20.95
CA ASP A 201 -0.07 14.79 20.79
C ASP A 201 -0.20 14.32 19.33
N ILE A 202 -0.49 15.24 18.41
CA ILE A 202 -0.68 14.97 16.98
C ILE A 202 0.41 15.65 16.15
N ALA A 203 0.87 14.97 15.10
CA ALA A 203 1.76 15.52 14.09
C ALA A 203 1.12 15.42 12.69
N LEU A 204 1.52 16.33 11.80
CA LEU A 204 1.09 16.31 10.40
C LEU A 204 2.09 15.51 9.56
N ALA A 205 1.74 14.28 9.21
CA ALA A 205 2.60 13.38 8.46
C ALA A 205 2.34 13.44 6.95
N SER A 206 3.41 13.42 6.16
CA SER A 206 3.37 13.25 4.70
C SER A 206 2.97 11.82 4.36
N MET A 207 1.99 11.68 3.47
CA MET A 207 1.53 10.37 2.97
C MET A 207 2.43 9.82 1.85
N GLY A 208 3.44 10.58 1.41
CA GLY A 208 4.21 10.26 0.19
C GLY A 208 3.39 10.44 -1.08
N ILE A 209 2.46 11.39 -1.08
CA ILE A 209 1.61 11.76 -2.22
C ILE A 209 1.93 13.21 -2.57
N TYR A 210 2.39 13.45 -3.79
CA TYR A 210 2.83 14.78 -4.23
C TYR A 210 2.18 15.14 -5.56
N VAL A 211 1.65 16.35 -5.67
CA VAL A 211 1.21 16.92 -6.96
C VAL A 211 2.21 18.02 -7.34
N PHE A 212 2.71 17.95 -8.56
CA PHE A 212 3.60 18.96 -9.12
C PHE A 212 3.06 19.51 -10.43
N SER A 213 3.32 20.79 -10.66
CA SER A 213 3.35 21.34 -12.02
C SER A 213 4.54 20.75 -12.78
N SER A 214 4.30 20.14 -13.95
CA SER A 214 5.33 19.35 -14.65
C SER A 214 6.62 20.11 -14.91
N LYS A 215 6.52 21.37 -15.35
CA LYS A 215 7.69 22.22 -15.63
C LYS A 215 8.59 22.39 -14.40
N TYR A 216 7.98 22.59 -13.23
CA TYR A 216 8.70 22.76 -11.98
C TYR A 216 9.35 21.44 -11.53
N LEU A 217 8.64 20.31 -11.66
CA LEU A 217 9.24 19.01 -11.35
C LEU A 217 10.46 18.71 -12.23
N PHE A 218 10.40 19.03 -13.52
CA PHE A 218 11.53 18.81 -14.43
C PHE A 218 12.76 19.60 -14.00
N GLN A 219 12.58 20.89 -13.70
CA GLN A 219 13.63 21.74 -13.17
C GLN A 219 14.23 21.15 -11.89
N LEU A 220 13.40 20.75 -10.92
CA LEU A 220 13.87 20.18 -9.66
C LEU A 220 14.70 18.91 -9.85
N LEU A 221 14.25 18.00 -10.73
CA LEU A 221 14.95 16.74 -10.98
C LEU A 221 16.30 16.96 -11.68
N GLU A 222 16.36 17.86 -12.66
CA GLU A 222 17.61 18.25 -13.35
C GLU A 222 18.59 18.95 -12.41
N GLU A 223 18.11 19.83 -11.55
CA GLU A 223 18.94 20.47 -10.53
C GLU A 223 19.41 19.47 -9.47
N ASN A 224 18.59 18.48 -9.13
CA ASN A 224 18.93 17.45 -8.15
C ASN A 224 20.00 16.49 -8.68
N ILE A 225 19.91 16.06 -9.95
CA ILE A 225 20.89 15.13 -10.51
C ILE A 225 22.29 15.73 -10.65
N ALA A 226 22.37 17.04 -10.85
CA ALA A 226 23.61 17.79 -10.97
C ALA A 226 24.26 18.10 -9.61
N ALA A 227 23.53 17.94 -8.49
CA ALA A 227 24.03 18.19 -7.16
C ALA A 227 24.97 17.06 -6.69
N SER A 228 26.06 17.43 -6.01
CA SER A 228 27.07 16.49 -5.51
C SER A 228 26.70 15.83 -4.17
N ASN A 229 25.73 16.38 -3.44
CA ASN A 229 25.30 15.92 -2.12
C ASN A 229 23.78 15.66 -2.13
N THR A 230 23.37 14.55 -2.74
CA THR A 230 21.97 14.14 -2.83
C THR A 230 21.81 12.64 -2.61
N ASP A 231 20.72 12.25 -1.95
CA ASP A 231 20.29 10.86 -1.82
C ASP A 231 19.38 10.43 -3.00
N HIS A 232 19.13 11.36 -3.94
CA HIS A 232 18.21 11.22 -5.06
C HIS A 232 16.80 10.76 -4.66
N ASP A 233 16.29 11.26 -3.53
CA ASP A 233 15.01 10.87 -2.96
C ASP A 233 14.04 12.05 -2.84
N PHE A 234 12.74 11.79 -3.03
CA PHE A 234 11.72 12.83 -2.88
C PHE A 234 11.67 13.39 -1.46
N GLY A 235 11.64 12.54 -0.44
CA GLY A 235 11.50 12.96 0.95
C GLY A 235 12.77 13.64 1.48
N LYS A 236 13.94 13.18 1.06
CA LYS A 236 15.21 13.73 1.58
C LYS A 236 15.77 14.91 0.82
N ASP A 237 15.49 15.02 -0.47
CA ASP A 237 16.12 16.03 -1.33
C ASP A 237 15.09 16.98 -1.96
N ILE A 238 14.10 16.43 -2.68
CA ILE A 238 13.17 17.23 -3.48
C ILE A 238 12.23 18.06 -2.58
N ILE A 239 11.50 17.41 -1.68
CA ILE A 239 10.51 18.10 -0.83
C ILE A 239 11.15 19.15 0.09
N PRO A 240 12.27 18.89 0.78
CA PRO A 240 12.96 19.92 1.56
C PRO A 240 13.34 21.15 0.72
N ARG A 241 13.79 20.97 -0.52
CA ARG A 241 14.11 22.07 -1.44
C ARG A 241 12.87 22.88 -1.83
N VAL A 242 11.76 22.22 -2.09
CA VAL A 242 10.49 22.89 -2.40
C VAL A 242 10.00 23.71 -1.21
N VAL A 243 10.04 23.13 -0.01
CA VAL A 243 9.63 23.78 1.24
C VAL A 243 10.48 25.02 1.52
N THR A 244 11.81 24.91 1.43
CA THR A 244 12.71 26.05 1.62
C THR A 244 12.52 27.15 0.58
N SER A 245 12.03 26.83 -0.61
CA SER A 245 11.67 27.82 -1.64
C SER A 245 10.29 28.48 -1.45
N GLY A 246 9.52 28.06 -0.44
CA GLY A 246 8.20 28.61 -0.13
C GLY A 246 7.09 28.24 -1.13
N ARG A 247 7.29 27.16 -1.90
CA ARG A 247 6.41 26.77 -3.03
C ARG A 247 5.52 25.56 -2.74
N ALA A 248 5.58 25.00 -1.53
CA ALA A 248 4.81 23.84 -1.11
C ALA A 248 3.57 24.26 -0.30
N ILE A 249 2.43 23.62 -0.59
CA ILE A 249 1.26 23.63 0.29
C ILE A 249 0.91 22.21 0.77
N ALA A 250 0.26 22.13 1.93
CA ALA A 250 -0.27 20.90 2.49
C ALA A 250 -1.74 20.71 2.09
N HIS A 251 -2.05 19.54 1.55
CA HIS A 251 -3.40 19.07 1.28
C HIS A 251 -3.85 18.09 2.37
N PRO A 252 -4.79 18.47 3.24
CA PRO A 252 -5.36 17.57 4.25
C PRO A 252 -6.06 16.38 3.60
N PHE A 253 -5.71 15.17 4.02
CA PHE A 253 -6.30 13.94 3.49
C PHE A 253 -7.83 13.91 3.62
N GLY A 254 -8.38 14.49 4.70
CA GLY A 254 -9.84 14.57 4.89
C GLY A 254 -10.59 15.31 3.78
N MET A 255 -9.95 16.19 3.00
CA MET A 255 -10.59 16.88 1.88
C MET A 255 -10.82 15.97 0.66
N SER A 256 -10.02 14.91 0.53
CA SER A 256 -9.99 14.02 -0.63
C SER A 256 -10.16 12.54 -0.30
N CYS A 257 -10.18 12.18 0.97
CA CYS A 257 -10.47 10.83 1.44
C CYS A 257 -11.88 10.41 0.98
N VAL A 258 -11.99 9.18 0.49
CA VAL A 258 -13.26 8.58 0.13
C VAL A 258 -13.66 7.63 1.25
N THR A 259 -14.53 8.11 2.14
CA THR A 259 -15.12 7.33 3.23
C THR A 259 -16.36 6.56 2.75
N SER A 260 -16.79 5.56 3.53
CA SER A 260 -18.00 4.80 3.21
C SER A 260 -19.25 5.70 3.32
N ASP A 261 -20.22 5.51 2.42
CA ASP A 261 -21.54 6.13 2.57
C ASP A 261 -22.30 5.64 3.80
N SER A 262 -21.94 4.46 4.33
CA SER A 262 -22.64 3.86 5.46
C SER A 262 -22.44 4.63 6.77
N ASP A 263 -21.35 5.41 6.86
CA ASP A 263 -21.08 6.32 7.96
C ASP A 263 -20.36 7.58 7.45
N PRO A 264 -21.06 8.72 7.29
CA PRO A 264 -20.46 9.99 6.89
C PRO A 264 -19.41 10.52 7.88
N ASN A 265 -19.40 10.03 9.12
CA ASN A 265 -18.45 10.39 10.17
C ASN A 265 -17.32 9.35 10.32
N ALA A 266 -17.25 8.36 9.43
CA ALA A 266 -16.17 7.38 9.46
C ALA A 266 -14.81 8.11 9.37
N PRO A 267 -13.84 7.74 10.23
CA PRO A 267 -12.52 8.32 10.17
C PRO A 267 -11.86 8.00 8.83
N ALA A 268 -10.95 8.87 8.40
CA ALA A 268 -10.21 8.66 7.18
C ALA A 268 -9.31 7.41 7.30
N TYR A 269 -9.52 6.42 6.43
CA TYR A 269 -8.73 5.18 6.47
C TYR A 269 -7.44 5.34 5.68
N TRP A 270 -6.32 5.25 6.40
CA TRP A 270 -4.98 5.15 5.83
C TRP A 270 -4.12 4.23 6.70
N ARG A 271 -3.38 3.31 6.06
CA ARG A 271 -2.45 2.41 6.74
C ARG A 271 -1.14 2.27 5.97
N ASP A 272 -0.03 2.62 6.62
CA ASP A 272 1.31 2.12 6.27
C ASP A 272 1.50 0.74 6.91
N VAL A 273 1.17 -0.31 6.17
CA VAL A 273 1.42 -1.71 6.58
C VAL A 273 2.91 -2.03 6.47
N GLY A 274 3.73 -1.28 7.23
CA GLY A 274 5.18 -1.33 7.22
C GLY A 274 5.78 -2.42 8.11
N THR A 275 5.07 -2.86 9.15
CA THR A 275 5.48 -3.93 10.08
C THR A 275 4.54 -5.14 9.97
N VAL A 276 5.00 -6.32 10.41
CA VAL A 276 4.16 -7.52 10.44
C VAL A 276 2.92 -7.33 11.32
N ASP A 277 3.05 -6.63 12.45
CA ASP A 277 1.93 -6.31 13.33
C ASP A 277 0.89 -5.43 12.65
N ALA A 278 1.30 -4.33 12.02
CA ALA A 278 0.40 -3.44 11.31
C ALA A 278 -0.27 -4.14 10.13
N TYR A 279 0.49 -4.98 9.41
CA TYR A 279 -0.04 -5.80 8.33
C TYR A 279 -1.11 -6.80 8.79
N TRP A 280 -0.84 -7.52 9.88
CA TRP A 280 -1.77 -8.46 10.47
C TRP A 280 -3.03 -7.75 10.97
N ALA A 281 -2.87 -6.66 11.73
CA ALA A 281 -3.97 -5.90 12.30
C ALA A 281 -4.88 -5.31 11.21
N ALA A 282 -4.30 -4.74 10.15
CA ALA A 282 -5.06 -4.17 9.04
C ALA A 282 -5.83 -5.23 8.24
N ASN A 283 -5.37 -6.49 8.18
CA ASN A 283 -6.15 -7.57 7.58
C ASN A 283 -7.30 -8.01 8.50
N LEU A 284 -7.05 -8.16 9.81
CA LEU A 284 -8.07 -8.60 10.75
C LEU A 284 -9.17 -7.56 10.97
N ASP A 285 -8.86 -6.27 10.86
CA ASP A 285 -9.84 -5.19 10.81
C ASP A 285 -10.94 -5.46 9.78
N LEU A 286 -10.57 -5.95 8.59
CA LEU A 286 -11.52 -6.29 7.53
C LEU A 286 -12.44 -7.47 7.87
N ALA A 287 -12.03 -8.34 8.79
CA ALA A 287 -12.83 -9.46 9.26
C ALA A 287 -13.72 -9.09 10.47
N SER A 288 -13.59 -7.87 11.00
CA SER A 288 -14.43 -7.37 12.09
C SER A 288 -15.87 -7.13 11.62
N THR A 289 -16.78 -6.95 12.58
CA THR A 289 -18.20 -6.72 12.29
C THR A 289 -18.44 -5.40 11.56
N ILE A 290 -17.69 -4.36 11.90
CA ILE A 290 -17.74 -3.03 11.27
C ILE A 290 -16.29 -2.65 10.98
N PRO A 291 -15.76 -3.00 9.79
CA PRO A 291 -14.39 -2.69 9.44
C PRO A 291 -14.21 -1.19 9.23
N GLU A 292 -13.04 -0.65 9.61
CA GLU A 292 -12.74 0.76 9.34
C GLU A 292 -12.60 1.02 7.83
N LEU A 293 -12.13 0.02 7.07
CA LEU A 293 -12.10 0.07 5.61
C LEU A 293 -13.27 -0.69 4.99
N ASP A 294 -14.21 0.06 4.44
CA ASP A 294 -15.31 -0.52 3.66
C ASP A 294 -14.86 -0.92 2.23
N LEU A 295 -14.71 -2.22 2.02
CA LEU A 295 -14.45 -2.86 0.73
C LEU A 295 -15.72 -3.30 -0.02
N TYR A 296 -16.90 -3.11 0.58
CA TYR A 296 -18.21 -3.41 -0.03
C TYR A 296 -18.82 -2.18 -0.73
N ASP A 297 -18.21 -1.01 -0.53
CA ASP A 297 -18.45 0.21 -1.29
C ASP A 297 -18.34 -0.01 -2.81
N ARG A 298 -19.44 0.30 -3.52
CA ARG A 298 -19.54 0.19 -4.98
C ARG A 298 -19.26 1.49 -5.71
N LYS A 299 -19.23 2.63 -5.02
CA LYS A 299 -18.92 3.94 -5.62
C LYS A 299 -17.42 4.12 -5.83
N TRP A 300 -16.61 3.53 -4.96
CA TRP A 300 -15.15 3.55 -5.07
C TRP A 300 -14.55 2.14 -5.03
N PRO A 301 -14.82 1.30 -6.05
CA PRO A 301 -14.37 -0.08 -6.05
C PRO A 301 -12.84 -0.16 -6.14
N ILE A 302 -12.27 -1.14 -5.45
CA ILE A 302 -10.87 -1.53 -5.64
C ILE A 302 -10.83 -2.63 -6.71
N TRP A 303 -10.12 -2.36 -7.80
CA TRP A 303 -9.88 -3.31 -8.88
C TRP A 303 -8.65 -4.16 -8.60
N THR A 304 -8.64 -5.42 -9.05
CA THR A 304 -7.48 -6.32 -8.92
C THR A 304 -7.54 -7.45 -9.93
N ASN A 305 -6.47 -8.24 -10.03
CA ASN A 305 -6.47 -9.49 -10.77
C ASN A 305 -7.25 -10.59 -10.03
N GLN A 306 -8.44 -10.93 -10.52
CA GLN A 306 -9.26 -12.00 -9.97
C GLN A 306 -9.04 -13.32 -10.71
N GLU A 307 -8.59 -14.35 -9.98
CA GLU A 307 -8.46 -15.70 -10.52
C GLU A 307 -9.82 -16.40 -10.68
N GLN A 308 -9.97 -17.22 -11.72
CA GLN A 308 -11.16 -18.05 -11.94
C GLN A 308 -11.10 -19.27 -11.02
N LEU A 309 -11.66 -19.12 -9.82
CA LEU A 309 -11.63 -20.13 -8.76
C LEU A 309 -13.05 -20.64 -8.45
N PRO A 310 -13.20 -21.89 -7.99
CA PRO A 310 -14.48 -22.39 -7.53
C PRO A 310 -14.96 -21.63 -6.26
N PRO A 311 -16.23 -21.78 -5.86
CA PRO A 311 -16.73 -21.23 -4.61
C PRO A 311 -15.94 -21.76 -3.40
N ALA A 312 -16.00 -21.01 -2.29
CA ALA A 312 -15.55 -21.53 -0.99
C ALA A 312 -16.42 -22.72 -0.58
N LYS A 313 -15.78 -23.81 -0.14
CA LYS A 313 -16.45 -25.06 0.23
C LYS A 313 -16.24 -25.34 1.71
N PHE A 314 -17.35 -25.56 2.42
CA PHE A 314 -17.37 -25.97 3.82
C PHE A 314 -17.91 -27.40 3.89
N VAL A 315 -17.16 -28.30 4.53
CA VAL A 315 -17.55 -29.72 4.69
C VAL A 315 -17.39 -30.14 6.14
N ARG A 316 -18.00 -31.28 6.48
CA ARG A 316 -17.81 -31.92 7.78
C ARG A 316 -16.37 -32.43 7.91
N ASP A 317 -15.89 -32.55 9.14
CA ASP A 317 -14.62 -33.21 9.42
C ASP A 317 -14.70 -34.73 9.20
N LEU A 318 -13.62 -35.45 9.51
CA LEU A 318 -13.54 -36.90 9.38
C LEU A 318 -14.48 -37.63 10.36
N ASN A 319 -14.93 -36.98 11.43
CA ASN A 319 -15.89 -37.52 12.39
C ASN A 319 -17.34 -37.16 12.03
N GLY A 320 -17.56 -36.50 10.89
CA GLY A 320 -18.88 -36.04 10.47
C GLY A 320 -19.36 -34.80 11.23
N GLN A 321 -18.52 -34.12 12.01
CA GLN A 321 -18.88 -32.91 12.75
C GLN A 321 -18.75 -31.65 11.88
N GLN A 322 -19.54 -30.64 12.22
CA GLN A 322 -19.44 -29.31 11.59
C GLN A 322 -18.37 -28.49 12.30
N GLY A 323 -17.71 -27.61 11.56
CA GLY A 323 -16.78 -26.62 12.11
C GLY A 323 -17.52 -25.34 12.48
N GLU A 324 -16.97 -24.60 13.44
CA GLU A 324 -17.46 -23.29 13.85
C GLU A 324 -16.66 -22.17 13.19
N ILE A 325 -17.37 -21.15 12.69
CA ILE A 325 -16.80 -20.06 11.87
C ILE A 325 -17.38 -18.75 12.37
N THR A 326 -16.53 -17.79 12.76
CA THR A 326 -16.99 -16.49 13.28
C THR A 326 -16.03 -15.37 12.88
N ASN A 327 -16.57 -14.26 12.36
CA ASN A 327 -15.80 -13.08 11.93
C ASN A 327 -14.68 -13.45 10.94
N LEU A 328 -15.07 -13.86 9.73
CA LEU A 328 -14.16 -14.41 8.73
C LEU A 328 -14.37 -13.81 7.35
N LEU A 329 -13.25 -13.58 6.67
CA LEU A 329 -13.21 -13.39 5.23
C LEU A 329 -12.67 -14.67 4.58
N VAL A 330 -13.46 -15.28 3.69
CA VAL A 330 -13.07 -16.50 2.98
C VAL A 330 -13.17 -16.28 1.48
N CYS A 331 -12.02 -16.34 0.79
CA CYS A 331 -11.95 -16.16 -0.65
C CYS A 331 -12.31 -17.43 -1.44
N GLY A 332 -12.51 -17.27 -2.74
CA GLY A 332 -12.76 -18.39 -3.66
C GLY A 332 -11.63 -19.43 -3.65
N GLY A 333 -11.99 -20.68 -3.94
CA GLY A 333 -11.10 -21.83 -3.96
C GLY A 333 -10.83 -22.45 -2.59
N CYS A 334 -11.30 -21.85 -1.49
CA CYS A 334 -11.07 -22.39 -0.16
C CYS A 334 -11.84 -23.68 0.09
N VAL A 335 -11.23 -24.60 0.86
CA VAL A 335 -11.90 -25.80 1.38
C VAL A 335 -11.60 -25.93 2.86
N ILE A 336 -12.64 -25.88 3.69
CA ILE A 336 -12.54 -25.97 5.15
C ILE A 336 -13.31 -27.20 5.62
N SER A 337 -12.59 -28.14 6.24
CA SER A 337 -13.13 -29.42 6.71
C SER A 337 -13.31 -29.39 8.22
N GLY A 338 -14.55 -29.18 8.67
CA GLY A 338 -15.02 -29.27 10.06
C GLY A 338 -14.08 -28.73 11.14
N SER A 339 -13.45 -27.58 10.88
CA SER A 339 -12.49 -26.95 11.77
C SER A 339 -13.03 -25.65 12.35
N HIS A 340 -12.52 -25.25 13.51
CA HIS A 340 -12.90 -24.04 14.21
C HIS A 340 -11.99 -22.90 13.73
N VAL A 341 -12.58 -21.88 13.10
CA VAL A 341 -11.84 -20.75 12.53
C VAL A 341 -12.51 -19.45 12.95
N THR A 342 -11.75 -18.57 13.62
CA THR A 342 -12.29 -17.33 14.19
C THR A 342 -11.40 -16.13 13.89
N LYS A 343 -11.99 -14.96 13.68
CA LYS A 343 -11.28 -13.66 13.48
C LYS A 343 -10.13 -13.75 12.49
N SER A 344 -10.36 -14.28 11.30
CA SER A 344 -9.28 -14.63 10.37
C SER A 344 -9.60 -14.24 8.92
N VAL A 345 -8.54 -14.09 8.13
CA VAL A 345 -8.62 -13.83 6.69
C VAL A 345 -8.00 -14.99 5.94
N LEU A 346 -8.82 -15.69 5.16
CA LEU A 346 -8.40 -16.79 4.29
C LEU A 346 -8.40 -16.30 2.84
N SER A 347 -7.20 -16.13 2.30
CA SER A 347 -6.99 -15.81 0.89
C SER A 347 -7.37 -16.95 -0.04
N SER A 348 -7.24 -16.72 -1.35
CA SER A 348 -7.64 -17.69 -2.36
C SER A 348 -6.97 -19.06 -2.22
N ALA A 349 -7.75 -20.11 -2.50
CA ALA A 349 -7.28 -21.50 -2.55
C ALA A 349 -6.62 -22.03 -1.26
N VAL A 350 -7.04 -21.54 -0.09
CA VAL A 350 -6.60 -22.08 1.21
C VAL A 350 -7.32 -23.40 1.53
N ARG A 351 -6.57 -24.39 2.05
CA ARG A 351 -7.11 -25.67 2.50
C ARG A 351 -6.90 -25.82 4.00
N VAL A 352 -7.98 -26.06 4.74
CA VAL A 352 -7.95 -26.35 6.18
C VAL A 352 -8.48 -27.75 6.39
N HIS A 353 -7.61 -28.66 6.83
CA HIS A 353 -7.96 -30.04 7.15
C HIS A 353 -8.65 -30.16 8.51
N SER A 354 -9.20 -31.33 8.79
CA SER A 354 -10.00 -31.63 9.99
C SER A 354 -9.30 -31.30 11.30
N PHE A 355 -10.10 -30.96 12.31
CA PHE A 355 -9.69 -30.81 13.70
C PHE A 355 -8.75 -29.62 13.99
N CYS A 356 -8.71 -28.63 13.10
CA CYS A 356 -7.92 -27.42 13.33
C CYS A 356 -8.65 -26.41 14.22
N HIS A 357 -7.87 -25.66 15.01
CA HIS A 357 -8.30 -24.47 15.74
C HIS A 357 -7.46 -23.28 15.28
N ILE A 358 -8.07 -22.36 14.56
CA ILE A 358 -7.42 -21.20 13.98
C ILE A 358 -8.07 -19.93 14.53
N ASN A 359 -7.29 -19.07 15.16
CA ASN A 359 -7.76 -17.82 15.71
C ASN A 359 -6.83 -16.67 15.33
N GLU A 360 -7.39 -15.54 14.91
CA GLU A 360 -6.60 -14.33 14.65
C GLU A 360 -5.49 -14.56 13.60
N ALA A 361 -5.84 -15.22 12.50
CA ALA A 361 -4.89 -15.65 11.47
C ALA A 361 -5.09 -14.96 10.13
N VAL A 362 -3.98 -14.68 9.44
CA VAL A 362 -3.97 -14.26 8.03
C VAL A 362 -3.30 -15.36 7.22
N LEU A 363 -4.11 -16.13 6.47
CA LEU A 363 -3.64 -17.22 5.63
C LEU A 363 -3.56 -16.76 4.18
N LEU A 364 -2.34 -16.57 3.66
CA LEU A 364 -2.10 -16.12 2.30
C LEU A 364 -2.48 -17.17 1.25
N PRO A 365 -2.54 -16.81 -0.05
CA PRO A 365 -3.04 -17.72 -1.06
C PRO A 365 -2.33 -19.07 -1.06
N GLN A 366 -3.08 -20.14 -1.34
CA GLN A 366 -2.55 -21.50 -1.52
C GLN A 366 -1.94 -22.13 -0.26
N VAL A 367 -2.21 -21.59 0.93
CA VAL A 367 -1.83 -22.23 2.20
C VAL A 367 -2.61 -23.52 2.41
N THR A 368 -1.94 -24.57 2.86
CA THR A 368 -2.56 -25.82 3.30
C THR A 368 -2.25 -26.03 4.78
N VAL A 369 -3.29 -26.16 5.61
CA VAL A 369 -3.18 -26.45 7.03
C VAL A 369 -3.50 -27.91 7.28
N GLY A 370 -2.49 -28.69 7.69
CA GLY A 370 -2.65 -30.11 8.04
C GLY A 370 -3.61 -30.32 9.20
N PRO A 371 -4.10 -31.55 9.41
CA PRO A 371 -5.07 -31.84 10.48
C PRO A 371 -4.48 -31.54 11.86
N ASN A 372 -5.35 -31.38 12.86
CA ASN A 372 -4.97 -31.22 14.28
C ASN A 372 -4.11 -29.97 14.60
N CYS A 373 -4.01 -28.98 13.70
CA CYS A 373 -3.23 -27.77 13.95
C CYS A 373 -3.94 -26.80 14.92
N ARG A 374 -3.16 -26.09 15.74
CA ARG A 374 -3.64 -24.98 16.59
C ARG A 374 -2.82 -23.73 16.32
N LEU A 375 -3.45 -22.72 15.71
CA LEU A 375 -2.76 -21.57 15.15
C LEU A 375 -3.41 -20.29 15.67
N THR A 376 -2.68 -19.53 16.49
CA THR A 376 -3.16 -18.28 17.08
C THR A 376 -2.22 -17.11 16.77
N ARG A 377 -2.77 -15.98 16.31
CA ARG A 377 -2.02 -14.74 16.02
C ARG A 377 -0.87 -14.94 15.02
N VAL A 378 -1.23 -15.51 13.87
CA VAL A 378 -0.27 -15.89 12.82
C VAL A 378 -0.51 -15.17 11.49
N VAL A 379 0.58 -14.97 10.75
CA VAL A 379 0.56 -14.70 9.31
C VAL A 379 1.27 -15.86 8.63
N ILE A 380 0.58 -16.59 7.76
CA ILE A 380 1.17 -17.73 7.03
C ILE A 380 1.39 -17.35 5.58
N ASP A 381 2.66 -17.35 5.15
CA ASP A 381 3.05 -16.90 3.81
C ASP A 381 2.46 -17.78 2.71
N ARG A 382 2.39 -17.22 1.50
CA ARG A 382 1.81 -17.85 0.32
C ARG A 382 2.39 -19.25 0.08
N GLY A 383 1.50 -20.22 -0.14
CA GLY A 383 1.87 -21.57 -0.56
C GLY A 383 2.53 -22.42 0.53
N CYS A 384 2.45 -22.01 1.80
CA CYS A 384 2.96 -22.84 2.89
C CYS A 384 2.08 -24.07 3.11
N THR A 385 2.72 -25.22 3.32
CA THR A 385 2.08 -26.45 3.82
C THR A 385 2.43 -26.62 5.29
N VAL A 386 1.50 -26.30 6.17
CA VAL A 386 1.63 -26.45 7.62
C VAL A 386 1.48 -27.94 7.97
N PRO A 387 2.47 -28.56 8.63
CA PRO A 387 2.42 -29.98 8.97
C PRO A 387 1.34 -30.29 10.00
N GLU A 388 0.90 -31.55 10.03
CA GLU A 388 -0.07 -32.04 11.00
C GLU A 388 0.35 -31.76 12.43
N GLY A 389 -0.61 -31.36 13.26
CA GLY A 389 -0.40 -31.17 14.70
C GLY A 389 0.43 -29.95 15.08
N LEU A 390 0.80 -29.08 14.14
CA LEU A 390 1.60 -27.89 14.47
C LEU A 390 0.81 -26.94 15.38
N VAL A 391 1.49 -26.49 16.44
CA VAL A 391 0.98 -25.53 17.42
C VAL A 391 1.79 -24.24 17.33
N ILE A 392 1.11 -23.11 17.15
CA ILE A 392 1.68 -21.75 17.16
C ILE A 392 0.76 -20.83 17.95
N GLY A 393 1.34 -19.98 18.80
CA GLY A 393 0.65 -19.01 19.64
C GLY A 393 0.38 -19.48 21.08
N GLU A 394 0.92 -20.64 21.47
CA GLU A 394 0.81 -21.19 22.84
C GLU A 394 2.13 -21.07 23.64
N ASP A 395 3.29 -21.16 22.98
CA ASP A 395 4.62 -21.02 23.60
C ASP A 395 5.43 -19.94 22.86
N ALA A 396 5.61 -18.79 23.49
CA ALA A 396 6.28 -17.65 22.90
C ALA A 396 7.77 -17.89 22.62
N GLU A 397 8.46 -18.65 23.47
CA GLU A 397 9.89 -18.93 23.34
C GLU A 397 10.11 -19.93 22.20
N ASP A 398 9.32 -21.00 22.16
CA ASP A 398 9.40 -21.99 21.07
C ASP A 398 8.97 -21.40 19.72
N ASP A 399 7.96 -20.52 19.71
CA ASP A 399 7.55 -19.81 18.49
C ASP A 399 8.65 -18.88 17.97
N ALA A 400 9.30 -18.11 18.85
CA ALA A 400 10.40 -17.21 18.48
C ALA A 400 11.66 -17.98 18.02
N ARG A 401 11.87 -19.20 18.53
CA ARG A 401 12.95 -20.08 18.11
C ARG A 401 12.72 -20.65 16.71
N ARG A 402 11.46 -20.99 16.38
CA ARG A 402 11.10 -21.67 15.13
C ARG A 402 10.77 -20.71 13.98
N PHE A 403 10.23 -19.55 14.27
CA PHE A 403 9.64 -18.63 13.31
C PHE A 403 10.04 -17.18 13.58
N PHE A 404 9.70 -16.28 12.64
CA PHE A 404 9.80 -14.85 12.89
C PHE A 404 8.64 -14.41 13.77
N ARG A 405 8.92 -13.98 15.01
CA ARG A 405 7.91 -13.51 15.97
C ARG A 405 8.15 -12.05 16.32
N THR A 406 7.12 -11.22 16.22
CA THR A 406 7.18 -9.80 16.61
C THR A 406 7.18 -9.65 18.13
N GLU A 407 7.56 -8.47 18.61
CA GLU A 407 7.52 -8.15 20.05
C GLU A 407 6.10 -8.22 20.61
N ASN A 408 5.08 -7.85 19.81
CA ASN A 408 3.67 -7.97 20.21
C ASN A 408 3.12 -9.40 20.11
N GLY A 409 3.94 -10.37 19.67
CA GLY A 409 3.60 -11.78 19.63
C GLY A 409 2.87 -12.26 18.37
N ILE A 410 3.03 -11.56 17.25
CA ILE A 410 2.54 -12.03 15.95
C ILE A 410 3.61 -12.91 15.29
N THR A 411 3.23 -14.13 14.89
CA THR A 411 4.16 -15.09 14.30
C THR A 411 4.00 -15.17 12.78
N LEU A 412 5.06 -14.85 12.04
CA LEU A 412 5.13 -14.99 10.59
C LEU A 412 5.79 -16.32 10.20
N VAL A 413 5.02 -17.16 9.52
CA VAL A 413 5.42 -18.49 9.07
C VAL A 413 5.73 -18.47 7.58
N THR A 414 6.90 -18.98 7.21
CA THR A 414 7.28 -19.18 5.80
C THR A 414 7.58 -20.64 5.51
N GLN A 415 7.47 -21.04 4.25
CA GLN A 415 7.77 -22.42 3.84
C GLN A 415 9.22 -22.81 4.15
N GLU A 416 10.14 -21.84 4.14
CA GLU A 416 11.54 -22.09 4.49
C GLU A 416 11.70 -22.38 5.99
N ALA A 417 10.97 -21.67 6.85
CA ALA A 417 10.96 -21.97 8.28
C ALA A 417 10.34 -23.35 8.57
N LEU A 418 9.22 -23.69 7.91
CA LEU A 418 8.58 -25.00 8.05
C LEU A 418 9.51 -26.16 7.67
N ARG A 419 10.27 -26.02 6.56
CA ARG A 419 11.24 -27.05 6.13
C ARG A 419 12.38 -27.31 7.13
N ARG A 420 12.63 -26.37 8.05
CA ARG A 420 13.65 -26.52 9.10
C ARG A 420 13.13 -27.31 10.30
N LEU A 421 11.82 -27.48 10.42
CA LEU A 421 11.21 -28.33 11.46
C LEU A 421 11.28 -29.81 11.11
N ASP A 422 11.31 -30.12 9.81
CA ASP A 422 11.41 -31.49 9.28
C ASP A 422 12.86 -32.04 9.32
N LYS A 423 13.83 -31.24 9.78
CA LYS A 423 15.25 -31.59 9.94
C LYS A 423 15.61 -31.62 11.40
#